data_AF-A0A519T4Q9-F1
#
_entry.id   AF-A0A519T4Q9-F1
#
_cell.length_a   1.000
_cell.length_b   1.000
_cell.length_c   1.000
_cell.angle_alpha   90.00
_cell.angle_beta   90.00
_cell.angle_gamma   90.00
#
_symmetry.space_group_name_H-M   'P 1'
#
loop_
_entity.id
_entity.type
_entity.pdbx_description
1 polymer ?
#
loop_
_entity_poly.entity_id
_entity_poly.type
_entity_poly.pdbx_seq_one_letter_code
_entity_poly.pdbx_strand_id
1 'polypeptide(L)'
;MGANLFPTDQALDPAVLTILRQQLSLLQAQTDPALRTQARLVQLLLTEPQLTFADVARIQAPVLVLAGEHDLVLDAHTQAIAAHLPHATRFIFPGATHNAPWEIPTEFNQRVIKFLINK
;
A
#
# COMPACT_ATOMS: atom_id res chain seq x y z
N MET A 1 -0.44 -4.01 4.05
CA MET A 1 -1.70 -3.45 3.52
C MET A 1 -1.50 -1.96 3.34
N GLY A 2 -2.11 -1.34 2.34
CA GLY A 2 -1.85 0.07 2.01
C GLY A 2 -1.69 0.19 0.50
N ALA A 3 -2.61 0.89 -0.15
CA ALA A 3 -2.59 1.04 -1.60
C ALA A 3 -1.53 2.07 -2.01
N ASN A 4 -0.69 1.71 -2.98
CA ASN A 4 0.31 2.62 -3.52
C ASN A 4 0.10 2.77 -5.04
N LEU A 5 -0.22 3.98 -5.50
CA LEU A 5 -0.36 4.28 -6.94
C LEU A 5 0.97 4.55 -7.64
N PHE A 6 1.95 5.11 -6.93
CA PHE A 6 3.26 5.48 -7.47
C PHE A 6 4.32 5.49 -6.36
N PRO A 7 5.48 4.85 -6.54
CA PRO A 7 6.49 4.69 -5.49
C PRO A 7 7.41 5.92 -5.37
N THR A 8 6.82 7.08 -5.08
CA THR A 8 7.55 8.34 -4.83
C THR A 8 7.47 8.74 -3.36
N ASP A 9 8.14 9.84 -3.01
CA ASP A 9 8.13 10.44 -1.66
C ASP A 9 6.76 11.04 -1.27
N GLN A 10 5.84 11.15 -2.23
CA GLN A 10 4.44 11.49 -1.96
C GLN A 10 3.67 10.30 -1.37
N ALA A 11 4.12 9.06 -1.61
CA ALA A 11 3.47 7.84 -1.17
C ALA A 11 4.14 7.18 0.03
N LEU A 12 5.45 7.35 0.17
CA LEU A 12 6.30 6.66 1.14
C LEU A 12 7.28 7.66 1.77
N ASP A 13 7.65 7.44 3.02
CA ASP A 13 8.72 8.23 3.65
C ASP A 13 10.05 8.09 2.86
N PRO A 14 10.80 9.18 2.60
CA PRO A 14 12.09 9.12 1.91
C PRO A 14 13.11 8.15 2.54
N ALA A 15 13.07 7.93 3.84
CA ALA A 15 13.91 6.95 4.53
C ALA A 15 13.58 5.52 4.08
N VAL A 16 12.30 5.19 3.92
CA VAL A 16 11.86 3.87 3.40
C VAL A 16 12.38 3.67 1.98
N LEU A 17 12.24 4.67 1.10
CA LEU A 17 12.77 4.60 -0.26
C LEU A 17 14.29 4.42 -0.28
N THR A 18 15.00 5.08 0.63
CA THR A 18 16.46 4.95 0.76
C THR A 18 16.86 3.54 1.19
N ILE A 19 16.19 2.98 2.18
CA ILE A 19 16.41 1.60 2.65
C ILE A 19 16.18 0.60 1.52
N LEU A 20 15.07 0.74 0.78
CA LEU A 20 14.76 -0.15 -0.35
C LEU A 20 15.82 -0.07 -1.46
N ARG A 21 16.32 1.13 -1.79
CA ARG A 21 17.39 1.29 -2.79
C ARG A 21 18.70 0.63 -2.33
N GLN A 22 19.07 0.79 -1.07
CA GLN A 22 20.24 0.13 -0.49
C GLN A 22 20.09 -1.39 -0.52
N GLN A 23 18.93 -1.89 -0.10
CA GLN A 23 18.61 -3.32 -0.15
C GLN A 23 18.70 -3.88 -1.57
N LEU A 24 18.14 -3.17 -2.55
CA LEU A 24 18.21 -3.57 -3.95
C LEU A 24 19.66 -3.68 -4.45
N SER A 25 20.50 -2.69 -4.14
CA SER A 25 21.91 -2.71 -4.52
C SER A 25 22.66 -3.92 -3.97
N LEU A 26 22.35 -4.34 -2.74
CA LEU A 26 22.96 -5.52 -2.12
C LEU A 26 22.47 -6.82 -2.75
N LEU A 27 21.17 -6.90 -3.04
CA LEU A 27 20.55 -8.10 -3.62
C LEU A 27 20.91 -8.31 -5.10
N GLN A 28 21.11 -7.24 -5.87
CA GLN A 28 21.47 -7.33 -7.29
C GLN A 28 22.86 -7.95 -7.53
N ALA A 29 23.75 -7.90 -6.55
CA ALA A 29 25.06 -8.54 -6.62
C ALA A 29 25.00 -10.07 -6.44
N GLN A 30 23.84 -10.63 -6.08
CA GLN A 30 23.68 -12.04 -5.71
C GLN A 30 23.28 -12.90 -6.92
N THR A 31 23.83 -14.12 -6.99
CA THR A 31 23.50 -15.10 -8.03
C THR A 31 22.48 -16.14 -7.59
N ASP A 32 22.24 -16.28 -6.29
CA ASP A 32 21.25 -17.19 -5.71
C ASP A 32 19.84 -16.92 -6.26
N PRO A 33 19.09 -17.93 -6.74
CA PRO A 33 17.77 -17.74 -7.34
C PRO A 33 16.72 -17.10 -6.41
N ALA A 34 16.76 -17.40 -5.11
CA ALA A 34 15.83 -16.81 -4.15
C ALA A 34 16.16 -15.33 -3.91
N LEU A 35 17.45 -14.99 -3.78
CA LEU A 35 17.90 -13.61 -3.64
C LEU A 35 17.63 -12.78 -4.90
N ARG A 36 17.76 -13.37 -6.10
CA ARG A 36 17.36 -12.72 -7.35
C ARG A 36 15.86 -12.44 -7.40
N THR A 37 15.04 -13.36 -6.90
CA THR A 37 13.59 -13.14 -6.81
C THR A 37 13.28 -11.99 -5.85
N GLN A 38 13.96 -11.95 -4.71
CA GLN A 38 13.84 -10.85 -3.75
C GLN A 38 14.27 -9.51 -4.37
N ALA A 39 15.37 -9.48 -5.14
CA ALA A 39 15.81 -8.28 -5.86
C ALA A 39 14.71 -7.77 -6.80
N ARG A 40 14.03 -8.66 -7.53
CA ARG A 40 12.92 -8.29 -8.43
C ARG A 40 11.73 -7.73 -7.67
N LEU A 41 11.41 -8.26 -6.49
CA LEU A 41 10.33 -7.72 -5.65
C LEU A 41 10.67 -6.33 -5.11
N VAL A 42 11.90 -6.11 -4.62
CA VAL A 42 12.33 -4.78 -4.15
C VAL A 42 12.36 -3.78 -5.31
N GLN A 43 12.84 -4.21 -6.48
CA GLN A 43 12.80 -3.40 -7.69
C GLN A 43 11.37 -2.99 -8.05
N LEU A 44 10.41 -3.93 -7.99
CA LEU A 44 8.99 -3.66 -8.22
C LEU A 44 8.48 -2.57 -7.28
N LEU A 45 8.77 -2.67 -5.97
CA LEU A 45 8.35 -1.66 -4.99
C LEU A 45 8.92 -0.26 -5.24
N LEU A 46 10.05 -0.15 -5.95
CA LEU A 46 10.73 1.12 -6.24
C LEU A 46 10.31 1.74 -7.58
N THR A 47 9.74 0.95 -8.50
CA THR A 47 9.45 1.44 -9.86
C THR A 47 8.00 1.28 -10.28
N GLU A 48 7.21 0.47 -9.58
CA GLU A 48 5.84 0.15 -9.93
C GLU A 48 4.91 0.24 -8.70
N PRO A 49 3.60 0.47 -8.92
CA PRO A 49 2.99 0.86 -10.19
C PRO A 49 3.28 2.34 -10.53
N GLN A 50 2.86 2.80 -11.71
CA GLN A 50 2.94 4.22 -12.12
C GLN A 50 1.56 4.74 -12.52
N LEU A 51 0.57 4.52 -11.64
CA LEU A 51 -0.82 4.90 -11.86
C LEU A 51 -1.08 6.34 -11.46
N THR A 52 -2.03 7.00 -12.11
CA THR A 52 -2.46 8.35 -11.75
C THR A 52 -3.73 8.31 -10.89
N PHE A 53 -4.05 9.43 -10.23
CA PHE A 53 -5.35 9.58 -9.58
C PHE A 53 -6.52 9.51 -10.58
N ALA A 54 -6.32 9.88 -11.85
CA ALA A 54 -7.34 9.75 -12.89
C ALA A 54 -7.62 8.28 -13.24
N ASP A 55 -6.62 7.39 -13.11
CA ASP A 55 -6.81 5.96 -13.37
C ASP A 55 -7.73 5.33 -12.32
N VAL A 56 -7.58 5.70 -11.04
CA VAL A 56 -8.49 5.22 -9.98
C VAL A 56 -9.85 5.87 -10.04
N ALA A 57 -9.97 7.11 -10.52
CA ALA A 57 -11.26 7.80 -10.67
C ALA A 57 -12.23 7.11 -11.64
N ARG A 58 -11.73 6.19 -12.47
CA ARG A 58 -12.55 5.35 -13.35
C ARG A 58 -13.23 4.18 -12.65
N ILE A 59 -12.90 3.90 -11.39
CA ILE A 59 -13.46 2.78 -10.63
C ILE A 59 -14.85 3.17 -10.11
N GLN A 60 -15.88 2.62 -10.75
CA GLN A 60 -17.28 2.90 -10.41
C GLN A 60 -17.87 1.94 -9.35
N ALA A 61 -17.15 0.88 -8.98
CA ALA A 61 -17.60 0.00 -7.91
C ALA A 61 -17.47 0.70 -6.55
N PRO A 62 -18.33 0.39 -5.55
CA PRO A 62 -18.06 0.77 -4.17
C PRO A 62 -16.67 0.29 -3.74
N VAL A 63 -15.92 1.13 -3.02
CA VAL A 63 -14.58 0.80 -2.52
C VAL A 63 -14.48 1.05 -1.02
N LEU A 64 -13.83 0.13 -0.31
CA LEU A 64 -13.37 0.36 1.06
C LEU A 64 -11.84 0.49 1.05
N VAL A 65 -11.35 1.67 1.38
CA VAL A 65 -9.92 1.96 1.52
C VAL A 65 -9.54 1.79 3.00
N LEU A 66 -8.63 0.86 3.26
CA LEU A 66 -8.14 0.52 4.60
C LEU A 66 -6.63 0.78 4.71
N ALA A 67 -6.19 1.41 5.80
CA ALA A 67 -4.78 1.53 6.17
C ALA A 67 -4.60 1.55 7.70
N GLY A 68 -3.40 1.26 8.17
CA GLY A 68 -3.04 1.48 9.58
C GLY A 68 -2.74 2.96 9.87
N GLU A 69 -2.83 3.39 11.12
CA GLU A 69 -2.38 4.74 11.53
C GLU A 69 -0.86 4.92 11.36
N HIS A 70 -0.10 3.83 11.51
CA HIS A 70 1.36 3.79 11.39
C HIS A 70 1.79 2.97 10.17
N ASP A 71 1.08 3.12 9.07
CA ASP A 71 1.34 2.44 7.81
C ASP A 71 2.65 2.93 7.15
N LEU A 72 3.26 2.07 6.34
CA LEU A 72 4.40 2.45 5.50
C LEU A 72 3.97 3.41 4.39
N VAL A 73 2.75 3.23 3.86
CA VAL A 73 2.14 4.15 2.92
C VAL A 73 1.60 5.34 3.69
N LEU A 74 2.02 6.54 3.28
CA LEU A 74 1.67 7.77 3.98
C LEU A 74 0.15 7.99 3.99
N ASP A 75 -0.34 8.53 5.11
CA ASP A 75 -1.76 8.79 5.29
C ASP A 75 -2.32 9.75 4.21
N ALA A 76 -1.53 10.76 3.85
CA ALA A 76 -1.86 11.72 2.80
C ALA A 76 -2.10 11.04 1.44
N HIS A 77 -1.30 10.03 1.08
CA HIS A 77 -1.47 9.28 -0.15
C HIS A 77 -2.74 8.41 -0.10
N THR A 78 -2.95 7.72 1.02
CA THR A 78 -4.16 6.92 1.24
C THR A 78 -5.43 7.78 1.19
N GLN A 79 -5.40 8.97 1.79
CA GLN A 79 -6.48 9.94 1.73
C GLN A 79 -6.71 10.44 0.29
N ALA A 80 -5.64 10.75 -0.46
CA ALA A 80 -5.75 11.18 -1.84
C ALA A 80 -6.37 10.09 -2.73
N ILE A 81 -5.98 8.82 -2.55
CA ILE A 81 -6.60 7.69 -3.25
C ILE A 81 -8.10 7.63 -2.96
N ALA A 82 -8.49 7.69 -1.69
CA ALA A 82 -9.90 7.64 -1.30
C ALA A 82 -10.70 8.84 -1.86
N ALA A 83 -10.12 10.04 -1.88
CA ALA A 83 -10.78 11.24 -2.39
C ALA A 83 -11.02 11.20 -3.91
N HIS A 84 -10.21 10.47 -4.66
CA HIS A 84 -10.37 10.32 -6.12
C HIS A 84 -11.23 9.12 -6.52
N LEU A 85 -11.64 8.27 -5.57
CA LEU A 85 -12.56 7.16 -5.82
C LEU A 85 -14.01 7.61 -5.60
N PRO A 86 -14.89 7.61 -6.63
CA PRO A 86 -16.23 8.20 -6.56
C PRO A 86 -17.14 7.64 -5.47
N HIS A 87 -16.95 6.36 -5.11
CA HIS A 87 -17.78 5.63 -4.17
C HIS A 87 -16.95 4.99 -3.05
N ALA A 88 -15.85 5.66 -2.65
CA ALA A 88 -15.00 5.17 -1.59
C ALA A 88 -15.52 5.53 -0.19
N THR A 89 -15.36 4.57 0.71
CA THR A 89 -15.29 4.81 2.16
C THR A 89 -13.86 4.55 2.61
N ARG A 90 -13.36 5.34 3.55
CA ARG A 90 -12.01 5.20 4.10
C ARG A 90 -12.08 4.90 5.59
N PHE A 91 -11.26 3.97 6.05
CA PHE A 91 -11.09 3.69 7.47
C PHE A 91 -9.60 3.50 7.81
N ILE A 92 -9.16 4.18 8.87
CA ILE A 92 -7.81 4.06 9.41
C ILE A 92 -7.91 3.32 10.74
N PHE A 93 -7.12 2.26 10.89
CA PHE A 93 -7.07 1.46 12.11
C PHE A 93 -6.14 2.14 13.14
N PRO A 94 -6.66 2.63 14.28
CA PRO A 94 -5.84 3.30 15.29
C PRO A 94 -4.76 2.38 15.86
N GLY A 95 -3.54 2.87 15.99
CA GLY A 95 -2.38 2.15 16.52
C GLY A 95 -1.86 0.99 15.65
N ALA A 96 -2.51 0.65 14.53
CA ALA A 96 -2.09 -0.44 13.65
C ALA A 96 -1.06 0.04 12.62
N THR A 97 -0.24 -0.89 12.13
CA THR A 97 0.79 -0.61 11.11
C THR A 97 0.35 -1.08 9.72
N HIS A 98 1.29 -1.10 8.78
CA HIS A 98 1.14 -1.77 7.47
C HIS A 98 0.73 -3.25 7.59
N ASN A 99 0.90 -3.88 8.76
CA ASN A 99 0.55 -5.28 9.00
C ASN A 99 -0.79 -5.48 9.71
N ALA A 100 -1.70 -4.50 9.70
CA ALA A 100 -3.01 -4.60 10.37
C ALA A 100 -3.79 -5.93 10.15
N PRO A 101 -3.78 -6.62 8.99
CA PRO A 101 -4.50 -7.88 8.84
C PRO A 101 -3.94 -9.00 9.72
N TRP A 102 -2.67 -8.90 10.10
CA TRP A 102 -1.97 -9.81 11.00
C TRP A 102 -2.03 -9.33 12.46
N GLU A 103 -1.95 -8.02 12.70
CA GLU A 103 -1.93 -7.44 14.04
C GLU A 103 -3.31 -7.44 14.71
N ILE A 104 -4.35 -7.11 13.94
CA ILE A 104 -5.73 -6.95 14.42
C ILE A 104 -6.73 -7.72 13.52
N PRO A 105 -6.52 -9.03 13.29
CA PRO A 105 -7.27 -9.81 12.31
C PRO A 105 -8.78 -9.77 12.53
N THR A 106 -9.24 -9.77 13.78
CA THR A 106 -10.68 -9.73 14.11
C THR A 106 -11.31 -8.43 13.66
N GLU A 107 -10.74 -7.28 14.02
CA GLU A 107 -11.29 -5.97 13.65
C GLU A 107 -11.19 -5.74 12.14
N PHE A 108 -10.04 -6.09 11.55
CA PHE A 108 -9.83 -5.99 10.11
C PHE A 108 -10.88 -6.79 9.33
N ASN A 109 -11.07 -8.05 9.69
CA ASN A 109 -12.05 -8.92 9.02
C ASN A 109 -13.49 -8.44 9.24
N GLN A 110 -13.84 -7.93 10.43
CA GLN A 110 -15.17 -7.35 10.68
C GLN A 110 -15.46 -6.17 9.75
N ARG A 111 -14.50 -5.26 9.53
CA ARG A 111 -14.64 -4.14 8.59
C ARG A 111 -14.86 -4.62 7.16
N VAL A 112 -14.03 -5.56 6.71
CA VAL A 112 -14.13 -6.14 5.36
C VAL A 112 -15.46 -6.84 5.15
N ILE A 113 -15.87 -7.73 6.06
CA ILE A 113 -17.13 -8.46 5.96
C ILE A 113 -18.31 -7.49 5.97
N LYS A 114 -18.32 -6.51 6.87
CA LYS A 114 -19.38 -5.49 6.94
C LYS A 114 -19.55 -4.73 5.62
N PHE A 115 -18.46 -4.42 4.94
CA PHE A 115 -18.51 -3.77 3.62
C PHE A 115 -19.03 -4.72 2.53
N LEU A 116 -18.63 -5.99 2.55
CA LEU A 116 -19.04 -6.96 1.53
C LEU A 116 -20.54 -7.32 1.61
N ILE A 117 -21.14 -7.33 2.81
CA ILE A 117 -22.54 -7.72 3.01
C ILE A 117 -23.54 -6.56 2.88
N ASN A 118 -23.10 -5.30 3.05
CA ASN A 118 -23.96 -4.12 3.05
C ASN A 118 -23.83 -3.33 1.73
N LYS A 119 -23.80 -4.01 0.58
CA LYS A 119 -23.76 -3.35 -0.73
C LYS A 119 -25.04 -2.57 -1.02
#